data_AF-A0A396TZW9-F1
#
_entry.id   AF-A0A396TZW9-F1
#
_cell.length_a   1.000
_cell.length_b   1.000
_cell.length_c   1.000
_cell.angle_alpha   90.00
_cell.angle_beta   90.00
_cell.angle_gamma   90.00
#
_symmetry.space_group_name_H-M   'P 1'
#
loop_
_entity.id
_entity.type
_entity.pdbx_description
1 polymer ?
#
loop_
_entity_poly.entity_id
_entity_poly.type
_entity_poly.pdbx_seq_one_letter_code
_entity_poly.pdbx_strand_id
1 'polypeptide(L)'
;MRILTQFIVLVTISLVVSGCKVTPAKQVYTPPTTNKTINVYSLIPQDELEALYPVQNSSAATAQFGLVGALVGVAIDTSINKSNAEIAEENLVGIRNELLHLNFDKLFEEEIVKKLDTNINVGTIKTVKSYDELEKLISPNETYLVLNTHYKMDIDFRTPFIVTNVSLNQKGHGKGKTKVKDSILYKNTFTYFGLSLPAPIKTQAHIDAEVAKINEDFYKLSEKKQKSREARLKRQKKIKKARKSDLDFEGANKITAHAWSTEYKEELDVNLRNGIQQLFTLIANDIDDKTLPETYAKSGITLAGYPKYHKSILVEETDTRKVIRFSEGHRAGAICSMPKEESLEKLVCL
;
A
#
# COMPACT_ATOMS: atom_id res chain seq x y z
N MET A 1 13.90 45.81 -60.27
CA MET A 1 13.66 46.13 -58.83
C MET A 1 12.25 45.64 -58.51
N ARG A 2 12.07 44.50 -57.82
CA ARG A 2 11.95 44.34 -56.35
C ARG A 2 10.73 45.14 -55.81
N ILE A 3 9.71 44.60 -55.15
CA ILE A 3 9.51 43.36 -54.39
C ILE A 3 8.02 42.97 -54.39
N LEU A 4 7.78 41.67 -54.51
CA LEU A 4 6.52 40.96 -54.29
C LEU A 4 6.29 40.86 -52.77
N THR A 5 5.17 41.37 -52.23
CA THR A 5 4.87 41.22 -50.80
C THR A 5 3.80 40.14 -50.61
N GLN A 6 4.25 38.91 -50.37
CA GLN A 6 3.42 37.79 -49.94
C GLN A 6 2.95 38.02 -48.50
N PHE A 7 1.63 38.04 -48.29
CA PHE A 7 1.03 37.90 -46.96
C PHE A 7 1.20 36.45 -46.49
N ILE A 8 2.14 36.23 -45.58
CA ILE A 8 2.24 34.98 -44.81
C ILE A 8 1.20 35.05 -43.71
N VAL A 9 0.08 34.33 -43.90
CA VAL A 9 -0.86 34.03 -42.82
C VAL A 9 -0.20 32.99 -41.92
N LEU A 10 0.35 33.46 -40.80
CA LEU A 10 0.92 32.62 -39.76
C LEU A 10 -0.25 31.96 -38.99
N VAL A 11 -0.70 30.81 -39.48
CA VAL A 11 -1.60 29.92 -38.74
C VAL A 11 -0.80 29.37 -37.56
N THR A 12 -0.94 30.02 -36.41
CA THR A 12 -0.50 29.48 -35.12
C THR A 12 -1.41 28.31 -34.79
N ILE A 13 -0.98 27.11 -35.19
CA ILE A 13 -1.54 25.87 -34.68
C ILE A 13 -1.17 25.83 -33.20
N SER A 14 -2.09 26.31 -32.36
CA SER A 14 -2.09 26.02 -30.93
C SER A 14 -2.21 24.52 -30.78
N LEU A 15 -1.07 23.84 -30.70
CA LEU A 15 -0.93 22.50 -30.15
C LEU A 15 -1.48 22.57 -28.73
N VAL A 16 -2.78 22.32 -28.59
CA VAL A 16 -3.39 21.93 -27.33
C VAL A 16 -2.74 20.59 -27.01
N VAL A 17 -1.62 20.65 -26.30
CA VAL A 17 -1.06 19.52 -25.59
C VAL A 17 -2.15 19.13 -24.62
N SER A 18 -2.99 18.19 -25.05
CA SER A 18 -3.85 17.39 -24.20
C SER A 18 -2.90 16.53 -23.37
N GLY A 19 -2.22 17.17 -22.41
CA GLY A 19 -1.58 16.47 -21.32
C GLY A 19 -2.68 15.58 -20.76
N CYS A 20 -2.47 14.27 -20.80
CA CYS A 20 -3.37 13.32 -20.17
C CYS A 20 -3.57 13.80 -18.74
N LYS A 21 -4.73 14.40 -18.45
CA LYS A 21 -5.08 14.83 -17.10
C LYS A 21 -5.18 13.56 -16.29
N VAL A 22 -4.12 13.27 -15.54
CA VAL A 22 -4.09 12.15 -14.63
C VAL A 22 -5.23 12.36 -13.66
N THR A 23 -6.17 11.40 -13.60
CA THR A 23 -7.33 11.53 -12.72
C THR A 23 -6.85 11.39 -11.28
N PRO A 24 -7.15 12.35 -10.39
CA PRO A 24 -6.74 12.27 -8.99
C PRO A 24 -7.38 11.09 -8.27
N ALA A 25 -6.77 10.67 -7.16
CA ALA A 25 -7.33 9.63 -6.29
C ALA A 25 -8.62 10.15 -5.64
N LYS A 26 -8.60 11.37 -5.10
CA LYS A 26 -9.76 12.00 -4.49
C LYS A 26 -10.73 12.55 -5.53
N GLN A 27 -12.00 12.27 -5.33
CA GLN A 27 -13.12 13.01 -5.89
C GLN A 27 -14.02 13.43 -4.73
N VAL A 28 -14.30 14.73 -4.62
CA VAL A 28 -15.10 15.29 -3.52
C VAL A 28 -16.51 14.72 -3.54
N TYR A 29 -17.04 14.44 -2.35
CA TYR A 29 -18.38 13.91 -2.17
C TYR A 29 -19.45 14.84 -2.76
N THR A 30 -20.23 14.28 -3.67
CA THR A 30 -21.43 14.87 -4.25
C THR A 30 -22.64 14.08 -3.74
N PRO A 31 -23.62 14.72 -3.08
CA PRO A 31 -24.82 14.03 -2.60
C PRO A 31 -25.54 13.29 -3.74
N PRO A 32 -26.04 12.07 -3.51
CA PRO A 32 -26.81 11.35 -4.53
C PRO A 32 -28.09 12.11 -4.88
N THR A 33 -28.43 12.08 -6.17
CA THR A 33 -29.65 12.73 -6.70
C THR A 33 -30.93 11.98 -6.31
N THR A 34 -30.80 10.67 -6.09
CA THR A 34 -31.89 9.76 -5.75
C THR A 34 -31.46 8.84 -4.63
N ASN A 35 -32.39 8.49 -3.74
CA ASN A 35 -32.21 7.56 -2.62
C ASN A 35 -31.10 7.97 -1.63
N LYS A 36 -31.51 8.52 -0.48
CA LYS A 36 -30.57 9.02 0.54
C LYS A 36 -29.93 7.90 1.35
N THR A 37 -30.43 6.68 1.26
CA THR A 37 -29.87 5.51 1.96
C THR A 37 -28.84 4.85 1.06
N ILE A 38 -27.63 4.65 1.59
CA ILE A 38 -26.48 4.13 0.83
C ILE A 38 -26.17 2.71 1.29
N ASN A 39 -26.32 1.73 0.38
CA ASN A 39 -25.88 0.37 0.65
C ASN A 39 -24.36 0.32 0.66
N VAL A 40 -23.77 -0.36 1.64
CA VAL A 40 -22.31 -0.46 1.79
C VAL A 40 -21.87 -1.89 1.49
N TYR A 41 -20.89 -1.99 0.60
CA TYR A 41 -20.26 -3.25 0.23
C TYR A 41 -18.80 -3.24 0.73
N SER A 42 -18.53 -4.03 1.75
CA SER A 42 -17.17 -4.26 2.25
C SER A 42 -16.51 -5.32 1.37
N LEU A 43 -15.66 -4.89 0.44
CA LEU A 43 -14.97 -5.79 -0.48
C LEU A 43 -13.61 -6.15 0.14
N ILE A 44 -13.52 -7.35 0.71
CA ILE A 44 -12.31 -7.87 1.35
C ILE A 44 -11.95 -9.17 0.65
N PRO A 45 -11.09 -9.15 -0.39
CA PRO A 45 -10.89 -10.30 -1.27
C PRO A 45 -10.07 -11.43 -0.64
N GLN A 46 -9.39 -11.13 0.45
CA GLN A 46 -8.47 -12.01 1.17
C GLN A 46 -9.11 -12.52 2.47
N ASP A 47 -8.77 -13.74 2.86
CA ASP A 47 -9.20 -14.32 4.15
C ASP A 47 -8.12 -14.14 5.24
N GLU A 48 -6.86 -13.97 4.83
CA GLU A 48 -5.69 -13.87 5.71
C GLU A 48 -4.80 -12.69 5.32
N LEU A 49 -3.85 -12.35 6.21
CA LEU A 49 -2.90 -11.26 6.00
C LEU A 49 -1.98 -11.60 4.81
N GLU A 50 -1.85 -10.68 3.86
CA GLU A 50 -0.92 -10.82 2.73
C GLU A 50 0.45 -10.19 3.07
N ALA A 51 1.50 -10.50 2.31
CA ALA A 51 2.80 -9.85 2.45
C ALA A 51 3.22 -9.21 1.14
N LEU A 52 3.87 -8.06 1.24
CA LEU A 52 4.63 -7.51 0.12
C LEU A 52 5.95 -8.26 -0.03
N TYR A 53 6.37 -8.47 -1.27
CA TYR A 53 7.64 -9.08 -1.59
C TYR A 53 8.31 -8.37 -2.77
N PRO A 54 9.65 -8.40 -2.86
CA PRO A 54 10.36 -7.80 -3.98
C PRO A 54 9.99 -8.49 -5.30
N VAL A 55 9.62 -7.71 -6.31
CA VAL A 55 9.35 -8.19 -7.67
C VAL A 55 10.47 -7.75 -8.60
N GLN A 56 11.12 -8.69 -9.29
CA GLN A 56 12.06 -8.38 -10.37
C GLN A 56 11.32 -8.16 -11.69
N ASN A 57 11.79 -7.18 -12.48
CA ASN A 57 11.24 -6.76 -13.77
C ASN A 57 9.82 -6.15 -13.74
N SER A 58 9.48 -5.40 -12.69
CA SER A 58 8.39 -4.43 -12.78
C SER A 58 8.81 -3.29 -13.71
N SER A 59 8.63 -3.46 -15.01
CA SER A 59 8.71 -2.33 -15.94
C SER A 59 7.80 -1.22 -15.40
N ALA A 60 8.24 0.03 -15.51
CA ALA A 60 7.65 1.22 -14.88
C ALA A 60 6.17 1.52 -15.23
N ALA A 61 5.45 0.58 -15.85
CA ALA A 61 4.03 0.61 -16.13
C ALA A 61 3.15 0.04 -14.98
N THR A 62 3.66 -0.83 -14.10
CA THR A 62 2.87 -1.32 -12.95
C THR A 62 2.77 -0.30 -11.81
N ALA A 63 3.60 0.74 -11.82
CA ALA A 63 3.48 1.91 -10.95
C ALA A 63 2.45 2.95 -11.45
N GLN A 64 1.87 2.76 -12.65
CA GLN A 64 0.88 3.67 -13.23
C GLN A 64 -0.58 3.34 -12.84
N PHE A 65 -0.82 2.16 -12.26
CA PHE A 65 -2.04 1.88 -11.52
C PHE A 65 -1.72 2.02 -10.05
N GLY A 66 -2.17 3.14 -9.48
CA GLY A 66 -1.99 3.45 -8.08
C GLY A 66 -2.24 2.22 -7.20
N LEU A 67 -1.18 1.82 -6.52
CA LEU A 67 -1.18 1.51 -5.10
C LEU A 67 -1.54 0.09 -4.66
N VAL A 68 -2.35 -0.70 -5.37
CA VAL A 68 -2.64 -2.10 -4.95
C VAL A 68 -2.80 -3.09 -6.12
N GLY A 69 -3.06 -2.61 -7.34
CA GLY A 69 -3.32 -3.47 -8.51
C GLY A 69 -2.11 -4.22 -9.08
N ALA A 70 -0.89 -3.96 -8.58
CA ALA A 70 0.33 -4.67 -9.01
C ALA A 70 0.80 -5.73 -7.99
N LEU A 71 0.17 -5.80 -6.81
CA LEU A 71 0.65 -6.61 -5.68
C LEU A 71 -0.32 -7.74 -5.28
N VAL A 72 -1.24 -8.11 -6.18
CA VAL A 72 -2.00 -9.37 -6.04
C VAL A 72 -2.03 -10.07 -7.41
N GLY A 73 -1.33 -11.21 -7.50
CA GLY A 73 -1.80 -12.36 -8.26
C GLY A 73 -1.76 -12.34 -9.80
N VAL A 74 -1.04 -11.44 -10.47
CA VAL A 74 -0.83 -11.58 -11.93
C VAL A 74 0.44 -12.40 -12.16
N ALA A 75 0.32 -13.53 -12.85
CA ALA A 75 1.39 -14.43 -13.23
C ALA A 75 2.65 -13.68 -13.72
N ILE A 76 3.65 -13.50 -12.86
CA ILE A 76 4.96 -13.03 -13.26
C ILE A 76 5.86 -14.25 -13.38
N ASP A 77 5.98 -14.70 -14.62
CA ASP A 77 6.56 -15.95 -15.13
C ASP A 77 8.10 -16.05 -14.92
N THR A 78 8.61 -15.60 -13.77
CA THR A 78 10.02 -15.74 -13.40
C THR A 78 10.13 -16.52 -12.09
N SER A 79 11.00 -17.52 -12.07
CA SER A 79 11.29 -18.36 -10.90
C SER A 79 11.66 -17.53 -9.66
N ILE A 80 12.26 -16.35 -9.85
CA ILE A 80 12.66 -15.44 -8.78
C ILE A 80 11.43 -14.84 -8.07
N ASN A 81 10.42 -14.37 -8.81
CA ASN A 81 9.23 -13.79 -8.19
C ASN A 81 8.40 -14.85 -7.46
N LYS A 82 8.35 -16.07 -8.01
CA LYS A 82 7.72 -17.21 -7.34
C LYS A 82 8.45 -17.54 -6.04
N SER A 83 9.78 -17.61 -6.06
CA SER A 83 10.59 -17.89 -4.85
C SER A 83 10.43 -16.80 -3.79
N ASN A 84 10.40 -15.52 -4.17
CA ASN A 84 10.18 -14.43 -3.22
C ASN A 84 8.78 -14.49 -2.59
N ALA A 85 7.76 -14.84 -3.37
CA ALA A 85 6.41 -15.04 -2.87
C ALA A 85 6.35 -16.24 -1.92
N GLU A 86 6.95 -17.38 -2.27
CA GLU A 86 7.02 -18.57 -1.41
C GLU A 86 7.68 -18.25 -0.05
N ILE A 87 8.82 -17.55 -0.05
CA ILE A 87 9.51 -17.14 1.20
C ILE A 87 8.64 -16.19 2.03
N ALA A 88 7.94 -15.25 1.40
CA ALA A 88 7.05 -14.33 2.10
C ALA A 88 5.87 -15.08 2.75
N GLU A 89 5.26 -16.00 2.02
CA GLU A 89 4.18 -16.85 2.53
C GLU A 89 4.63 -17.74 3.70
N GLU A 90 5.81 -18.36 3.60
CA GLU A 90 6.40 -19.15 4.70
C GLU A 90 6.59 -18.31 5.98
N ASN A 91 7.10 -17.09 5.85
CA ASN A 91 7.29 -16.20 7.00
C ASN A 91 5.96 -15.72 7.59
N LEU A 92 4.89 -15.61 6.78
CA LEU A 92 3.58 -15.20 7.26
C LEU A 92 2.83 -16.26 8.08
N VAL A 93 3.15 -17.55 7.93
CA VAL A 93 2.39 -18.64 8.58
C VAL A 93 2.25 -18.40 10.09
N GLY A 94 3.36 -18.07 10.77
CA GLY A 94 3.33 -17.80 12.21
C GLY A 94 2.45 -16.60 12.56
N ILE A 95 2.51 -15.53 11.76
CA ILE A 95 1.72 -14.32 11.95
C ILE A 95 0.23 -14.60 11.75
N ARG A 96 -0.13 -15.33 10.69
CA ARG A 96 -1.52 -15.69 10.37
C ARG A 96 -2.15 -16.55 11.44
N ASN A 97 -1.40 -17.49 12.01
CA ASN A 97 -1.86 -18.31 13.13
C ASN A 97 -2.26 -17.45 14.34
N GLU A 98 -1.48 -16.43 14.66
CA GLU A 98 -1.82 -15.48 15.73
C GLU A 98 -3.05 -14.64 15.38
N LEU A 99 -3.40 -14.47 14.11
CA LEU A 99 -4.56 -13.68 13.66
C LEU A 99 -5.82 -14.51 13.37
N LEU A 100 -5.81 -15.83 13.55
CA LEU A 100 -6.97 -16.70 13.24
C LEU A 100 -8.25 -16.32 13.99
N HIS A 101 -8.12 -15.68 15.15
CA HIS A 101 -9.25 -15.23 15.97
C HIS A 101 -9.76 -13.83 15.57
N LEU A 102 -9.05 -13.14 14.67
CA LEU A 102 -9.41 -11.80 14.22
C LEU A 102 -10.40 -11.87 13.05
N ASN A 103 -11.67 -11.58 13.34
CA ASN A 103 -12.70 -11.50 12.31
C ASN A 103 -12.70 -10.10 11.67
N PHE A 104 -11.90 -9.92 10.60
CA PHE A 104 -11.81 -8.65 9.87
C PHE A 104 -13.16 -8.20 9.33
N ASP A 105 -13.94 -9.10 8.74
CA ASP A 105 -15.25 -8.76 8.15
C ASP A 105 -16.17 -8.11 9.19
N LYS A 106 -16.24 -8.70 10.38
CA LYS A 106 -17.04 -8.17 11.51
C LYS A 106 -16.51 -6.82 12.01
N LEU A 107 -15.19 -6.66 12.13
CA LEU A 107 -14.60 -5.39 12.57
C LEU A 107 -14.87 -4.25 11.60
N PHE A 108 -14.83 -4.53 10.30
CA PHE A 108 -15.17 -3.54 9.28
C PHE A 108 -16.67 -3.19 9.35
N GLU A 109 -17.54 -4.18 9.47
CA GLU A 109 -18.99 -3.95 9.63
C GLU A 109 -19.29 -3.04 10.84
N GLU A 110 -18.70 -3.34 12.00
CA GLU A 110 -18.87 -2.54 13.23
C GLU A 110 -18.42 -1.08 13.05
N GLU A 111 -17.26 -0.85 12.43
CA GLU A 111 -16.75 0.51 12.22
C GLU A 111 -17.48 1.26 11.08
N ILE A 112 -18.02 0.56 10.07
CA ILE A 112 -18.92 1.18 9.07
C ILE A 112 -20.14 1.80 9.75
N VAL A 113 -20.85 1.01 10.58
CA VAL A 113 -22.05 1.47 11.31
C VAL A 113 -21.70 2.65 12.21
N LYS A 114 -20.61 2.54 12.96
CA LYS A 114 -20.23 3.52 13.98
C LYS A 114 -19.69 4.83 13.41
N LYS A 115 -19.02 4.81 12.25
CA LYS A 115 -18.25 5.96 11.75
C LYS A 115 -18.78 6.58 10.47
N LEU A 116 -19.51 5.82 9.65
CA LEU A 116 -19.96 6.32 8.34
C LEU A 116 -21.46 6.66 8.30
N ASP A 117 -22.26 6.10 9.21
CA ASP A 117 -23.72 6.31 9.20
C ASP A 117 -24.10 7.81 9.28
N THR A 118 -23.38 8.57 10.09
CA THR A 118 -23.57 10.02 10.24
C THR A 118 -23.29 10.82 8.96
N ASN A 119 -22.43 10.30 8.09
CA ASN A 119 -21.95 11.01 6.90
C ASN A 119 -22.79 10.67 5.66
N ILE A 120 -23.23 9.42 5.54
CA ILE A 120 -23.82 8.89 4.31
C ILE A 120 -25.14 8.13 4.50
N ASN A 121 -25.73 8.09 5.70
CA ASN A 121 -26.99 7.39 6.01
C ASN A 121 -26.96 5.95 5.49
N VAL A 122 -26.28 5.09 6.25
CA VAL A 122 -25.94 3.72 5.86
C VAL A 122 -27.20 2.87 5.82
N GLY A 123 -27.37 2.15 4.71
CA GLY A 123 -28.42 1.15 4.52
C GLY A 123 -27.95 -0.24 4.92
N THR A 124 -28.08 -1.20 4.00
CA THR A 124 -27.58 -2.55 4.23
C THR A 124 -26.06 -2.59 4.07
N ILE A 125 -25.39 -3.33 4.96
CA ILE A 125 -23.97 -3.65 4.84
C ILE A 125 -23.85 -5.10 4.37
N LYS A 126 -23.00 -5.35 3.38
CA LYS A 126 -22.68 -6.71 2.90
C LYS A 126 -21.18 -6.83 2.67
N THR A 127 -20.60 -7.92 3.15
CA THR A 127 -19.23 -8.31 2.77
C THR A 127 -19.27 -9.12 1.49
N VAL A 128 -18.36 -8.81 0.56
CA VAL A 128 -18.18 -9.49 -0.72
C VAL A 128 -16.69 -9.78 -0.94
N LYS A 129 -16.38 -10.85 -1.67
CA LYS A 129 -14.99 -11.26 -1.92
C LYS A 129 -14.46 -10.81 -3.28
N SER A 130 -15.31 -10.32 -4.18
CA SER A 130 -14.89 -9.88 -5.51
C SER A 130 -15.80 -8.82 -6.14
N TYR A 131 -15.28 -8.11 -7.14
CA TYR A 131 -16.11 -7.23 -7.96
C TYR A 131 -17.18 -7.99 -8.76
N ASP A 132 -16.89 -9.23 -9.20
CA ASP A 132 -17.87 -10.06 -9.91
C ASP A 132 -19.07 -10.44 -9.03
N GLU A 133 -18.83 -10.67 -7.74
CA GLU A 133 -19.89 -10.88 -6.75
C GLU A 133 -20.69 -9.60 -6.52
N LEU A 134 -19.98 -8.48 -6.32
CA LEU A 134 -20.58 -7.15 -6.15
C LEU A 134 -21.50 -6.79 -7.33
N GLU A 135 -21.04 -6.99 -8.57
CA GLU A 135 -21.82 -6.67 -9.78
C GLU A 135 -23.15 -7.44 -9.86
N LYS A 136 -23.22 -8.64 -9.26
CA LYS A 136 -24.46 -9.44 -9.21
C LYS A 136 -25.45 -8.95 -8.16
N LEU A 137 -24.98 -8.19 -7.16
CA LEU A 137 -25.80 -7.69 -6.06
C LEU A 137 -26.37 -6.29 -6.33
N ILE A 138 -25.65 -5.47 -7.11
CA ILE A 138 -26.04 -4.08 -7.38
C ILE A 138 -27.22 -4.00 -8.35
N SER A 139 -28.25 -3.27 -7.96
CA SER A 139 -29.41 -2.99 -8.80
C SER A 139 -29.24 -1.71 -9.65
N PRO A 140 -29.91 -1.59 -10.81
CA PRO A 140 -29.97 -0.32 -11.54
C PRO A 140 -30.49 0.82 -10.65
N ASN A 141 -29.93 2.02 -10.79
CA ASN A 141 -30.23 3.20 -9.94
C ASN A 141 -29.87 3.08 -8.45
N GLU A 142 -29.18 2.03 -8.03
CA GLU A 142 -28.69 1.91 -6.67
C GLU A 142 -27.54 2.90 -6.41
N THR A 143 -27.61 3.59 -5.27
CA THR A 143 -26.47 4.34 -4.71
C THR A 143 -25.77 3.44 -3.69
N TYR A 144 -24.48 3.18 -3.90
CA TYR A 144 -23.73 2.25 -3.07
C TYR A 144 -22.29 2.69 -2.81
N LEU A 145 -21.82 2.44 -1.59
CA LEU A 145 -20.43 2.62 -1.19
C LEU A 145 -19.69 1.29 -1.30
N VAL A 146 -18.53 1.29 -1.93
CA VAL A 146 -17.60 0.15 -1.93
C VAL A 146 -16.37 0.52 -1.11
N LEU A 147 -16.03 -0.34 -0.17
CA LEU A 147 -14.82 -0.28 0.64
C LEU A 147 -13.93 -1.46 0.26
N ASN A 148 -13.11 -1.29 -0.77
CA ASN A 148 -12.18 -2.34 -1.21
C ASN A 148 -10.92 -2.30 -0.35
N THR A 149 -10.80 -3.26 0.55
CA THR A 149 -9.79 -3.26 1.62
C THR A 149 -8.85 -4.44 1.53
N HIS A 150 -7.57 -4.16 1.70
CA HIS A 150 -6.51 -5.13 1.86
C HIS A 150 -5.71 -4.85 3.15
N TYR A 151 -5.37 -5.91 3.87
CA TYR A 151 -4.46 -5.87 5.01
C TYR A 151 -3.19 -6.64 4.67
N LYS A 152 -2.04 -6.00 4.85
CA LYS A 152 -0.77 -6.51 4.36
C LYS A 152 0.33 -6.31 5.38
N MET A 153 1.38 -7.10 5.27
CA MET A 153 2.65 -6.88 5.91
C MET A 153 3.61 -6.23 4.90
N ASP A 154 4.33 -5.19 5.31
CA ASP A 154 5.32 -4.53 4.46
C ASP A 154 6.49 -5.47 4.12
N ILE A 155 7.27 -5.08 3.11
CA ILE A 155 8.30 -5.91 2.48
C ILE A 155 9.39 -6.38 3.46
N ASP A 156 9.67 -5.60 4.51
CA ASP A 156 10.65 -5.90 5.56
C ASP A 156 10.04 -6.68 6.74
N PHE A 157 8.76 -7.05 6.65
CA PHE A 157 7.96 -7.71 7.67
C PHE A 157 7.79 -6.93 8.98
N ARG A 158 8.19 -5.65 9.04
CA ARG A 158 8.21 -4.88 10.29
C ARG A 158 6.91 -4.15 10.56
N THR A 159 6.09 -3.92 9.54
CA THR A 159 4.95 -3.02 9.66
C THR A 159 3.71 -3.60 8.98
N PRO A 160 2.66 -3.98 9.74
CA PRO A 160 1.36 -4.26 9.16
C PRO A 160 0.72 -2.95 8.69
N PHE A 161 0.00 -2.99 7.58
CA PHE A 161 -0.72 -1.84 7.07
C PHE A 161 -2.03 -2.25 6.38
N ILE A 162 -2.97 -1.31 6.33
CA ILE A 162 -4.29 -1.49 5.73
C ILE A 162 -4.44 -0.46 4.61
N VAL A 163 -4.90 -0.89 3.45
CA VAL A 163 -5.24 0.00 2.33
C VAL A 163 -6.70 -0.19 1.99
N THR A 164 -7.45 0.91 1.97
CA THR A 164 -8.85 0.91 1.53
C THR A 164 -9.04 1.89 0.38
N ASN A 165 -9.53 1.38 -0.74
CA ASN A 165 -10.06 2.19 -1.83
C ASN A 165 -11.56 2.37 -1.61
N VAL A 166 -11.96 3.62 -1.39
CA VAL A 166 -13.35 3.97 -1.12
C VAL A 166 -13.94 4.56 -2.39
N SER A 167 -15.13 4.10 -2.78
CA SER A 167 -15.89 4.73 -3.86
C SER A 167 -17.39 4.71 -3.56
N LEU A 168 -18.02 5.88 -3.60
CA LEU A 168 -19.46 6.00 -3.63
C LEU A 168 -19.90 6.14 -5.08
N ASN A 169 -20.78 5.25 -5.51
CA ASN A 169 -21.21 5.13 -6.89
C ASN A 169 -22.73 5.19 -6.97
N GLN A 170 -23.24 5.66 -8.10
CA GLN A 170 -24.63 5.51 -8.49
C GLN A 170 -24.68 4.67 -9.76
N LYS A 171 -25.33 3.50 -9.68
CA LYS A 171 -25.42 2.58 -10.81
C LYS A 171 -26.31 3.17 -11.90
N GLY A 172 -25.82 3.15 -13.12
CA GLY A 172 -26.57 3.53 -14.29
C GLY A 172 -27.82 2.64 -14.50
N HIS A 173 -28.71 3.10 -15.37
CA HIS A 173 -29.92 2.37 -15.75
C HIS A 173 -30.21 2.53 -17.24
N GLY A 174 -31.22 1.79 -17.72
CA GLY A 174 -31.63 1.82 -19.13
C GLY A 174 -30.81 0.89 -20.02
N LYS A 175 -31.22 0.79 -21.29
CA LYS A 175 -30.59 -0.08 -22.31
C LYS A 175 -30.48 0.69 -23.63
N GLY A 176 -29.45 0.40 -24.41
CA GLY A 176 -29.24 1.05 -25.71
C GLY A 176 -29.07 2.57 -25.59
N LYS A 177 -29.87 3.33 -26.35
CA LYS A 177 -29.78 4.81 -26.41
C LYS A 177 -30.21 5.54 -25.13
N THR A 178 -30.91 4.87 -24.20
CA THR A 178 -31.33 5.44 -22.91
C THR A 178 -30.40 5.05 -21.76
N LYS A 179 -29.24 4.42 -22.04
CA LYS A 179 -28.29 4.00 -21.02
C LYS A 179 -27.68 5.21 -20.32
N VAL A 180 -28.05 5.42 -19.07
CA VAL A 180 -27.34 6.27 -18.13
C VAL A 180 -26.12 5.49 -17.65
N LYS A 181 -24.95 6.13 -17.68
CA LYS A 181 -23.70 5.51 -17.23
C LYS A 181 -23.61 5.58 -15.71
N ASP A 182 -22.85 4.66 -15.13
CA ASP A 182 -22.46 4.71 -13.73
C ASP A 182 -21.75 6.03 -13.44
N SER A 183 -22.06 6.65 -12.31
CA SER A 183 -21.39 7.86 -11.84
C SER A 183 -20.70 7.61 -10.52
N ILE A 184 -19.51 8.19 -10.38
CA ILE A 184 -18.79 8.23 -9.11
C ILE A 184 -19.25 9.52 -8.42
N LEU A 185 -19.70 9.41 -7.19
CA LEU A 185 -20.14 10.53 -6.35
C LEU A 185 -19.06 10.92 -5.34
N TYR A 186 -18.21 9.98 -4.95
CA TYR A 186 -17.05 10.19 -4.11
C TYR A 186 -16.05 9.08 -4.40
N LYS A 187 -14.75 9.38 -4.31
CA LYS A 187 -13.73 8.34 -4.22
C LYS A 187 -12.49 8.87 -3.52
N ASN A 188 -11.76 7.99 -2.84
CA ASN A 188 -10.40 8.26 -2.39
C ASN A 188 -9.68 6.95 -2.01
N THR A 189 -8.37 7.03 -1.80
CA THR A 189 -7.55 5.93 -1.29
C THR A 189 -6.95 6.30 0.05
N PHE A 190 -7.01 5.36 0.99
CA PHE A 190 -6.52 5.52 2.35
C PHE A 190 -5.54 4.41 2.68
N THR A 191 -4.44 4.79 3.31
CA THR A 191 -3.46 3.84 3.85
C THR A 191 -3.22 4.13 5.32
N TYR A 192 -3.24 3.10 6.14
CA TYR A 192 -2.87 3.17 7.55
C TYR A 192 -1.73 2.19 7.82
N PHE A 193 -0.57 2.70 8.23
CA PHE A 193 0.52 1.89 8.76
C PHE A 193 0.36 1.75 10.28
N GLY A 194 0.41 0.50 10.75
CA GLY A 194 0.46 0.15 12.17
C GLY A 194 1.82 0.46 12.79
N LEU A 195 2.04 -0.06 14.01
CA LEU A 195 3.35 -0.05 14.65
C LEU A 195 4.40 -0.71 13.74
N SER A 196 5.60 -0.12 13.72
CA SER A 196 6.76 -0.69 13.04
C SER A 196 7.71 -1.25 14.08
N LEU A 197 8.07 -2.53 13.97
CA LEU A 197 9.13 -3.10 14.81
C LEU A 197 10.48 -2.46 14.46
N PRO A 198 11.44 -2.38 15.39
CA PRO A 198 12.78 -1.92 15.07
C PRO A 198 13.46 -2.83 14.04
N ALA A 199 14.45 -2.32 13.32
CA ALA A 199 15.21 -3.13 12.38
C ALA A 199 15.93 -4.26 13.14
N PRO A 200 15.77 -5.54 12.73
CA PRO A 200 16.40 -6.63 13.43
C PRO A 200 17.92 -6.54 13.29
N ILE A 201 18.63 -6.78 14.39
CA ILE A 201 20.10 -6.83 14.43
C ILE A 201 20.56 -8.24 14.76
N LYS A 202 21.69 -8.67 14.20
CA LYS A 202 22.28 -9.97 14.56
C LYS A 202 22.62 -10.02 16.04
N THR A 203 22.14 -11.06 16.73
CA THR A 203 22.60 -11.40 18.08
C THR A 203 24.05 -11.88 18.02
N GLN A 204 24.78 -11.74 19.13
CA GLN A 204 26.15 -12.23 19.21
C GLN A 204 26.24 -13.74 18.93
N ALA A 205 25.27 -14.52 19.41
CA ALA A 205 25.18 -15.95 19.14
C ALA A 205 25.04 -16.27 17.64
N HIS A 206 24.27 -15.47 16.90
CA HIS A 206 24.13 -15.62 15.45
C HIS A 206 25.44 -15.27 14.72
N ILE A 207 26.13 -14.19 15.14
CA ILE A 207 27.44 -13.82 14.60
C ILE A 207 28.45 -14.96 14.82
N ASP A 208 28.47 -15.52 16.02
CA ASP A 208 29.40 -16.59 16.38
C ASP A 208 29.14 -17.88 15.60
N ALA A 209 27.87 -18.26 15.41
CA ALA A 209 27.47 -19.39 14.58
C ALA A 209 27.87 -19.21 13.10
N GLU A 210 27.66 -18.01 12.53
CA GLU A 210 28.06 -17.71 11.15
C GLU A 210 29.58 -17.76 10.98
N VAL A 211 30.33 -17.21 11.94
CA VAL A 211 31.81 -17.29 11.97
C VAL A 211 32.30 -18.73 12.10
N ALA A 212 31.65 -19.54 12.95
CA ALA A 212 31.98 -20.96 13.10
C ALA A 212 31.79 -21.72 11.77
N LYS A 213 30.66 -21.52 11.09
CA LYS A 213 30.39 -22.12 9.77
C LYS A 213 31.41 -21.70 8.71
N ILE A 214 31.77 -20.41 8.67
CA ILE A 214 32.81 -19.90 7.75
C ILE A 214 34.16 -20.58 8.02
N ASN A 215 34.49 -20.85 9.27
CA ASN A 215 35.71 -21.55 9.64
C ASN A 215 35.65 -23.02 9.21
N GLU A 216 34.54 -23.70 9.50
CA GLU A 216 34.31 -25.09 9.09
C GLU A 216 34.45 -25.26 7.56
N ASP A 217 33.80 -24.40 6.78
CA ASP A 217 33.87 -24.41 5.31
C ASP A 217 35.29 -24.17 4.79
N PHE A 218 36.06 -23.33 5.48
CA PHE A 218 37.47 -23.11 5.14
C PHE A 218 38.32 -24.37 5.42
N TYR A 219 38.07 -25.07 6.52
CA TYR A 219 38.77 -26.30 6.87
C TYR A 219 38.40 -27.50 5.99
N LYS A 220 37.24 -27.47 5.32
CA LYS A 220 36.87 -28.45 4.28
C LYS A 220 37.67 -28.31 2.98
N LEU A 221 38.39 -27.20 2.78
CA LEU A 221 39.26 -27.02 1.60
C LEU A 221 40.51 -27.90 1.72
N SER A 222 41.11 -28.28 0.58
CA SER A 222 42.40 -28.97 0.60
C SER A 222 43.52 -28.12 1.24
N GLU A 223 44.51 -28.75 1.87
CA GLU A 223 45.61 -28.04 2.55
C GLU A 223 46.31 -27.01 1.65
N LYS A 224 46.52 -27.34 0.38
CA LYS A 224 47.10 -26.42 -0.62
C LYS A 224 46.25 -25.16 -0.80
N LYS A 225 44.92 -25.29 -0.83
CA LYS A 225 43.99 -24.16 -0.92
C LYS A 225 43.95 -23.37 0.39
N GLN A 226 43.97 -24.04 1.55
CA GLN A 226 44.00 -23.36 2.85
C GLN A 226 45.24 -22.47 3.02
N LYS A 227 46.41 -22.93 2.54
CA LYS A 227 47.68 -22.16 2.58
C LYS A 227 47.70 -20.99 1.58
N SER A 228 46.81 -20.97 0.59
CA SER A 228 46.77 -19.88 -0.39
C SER A 228 46.37 -18.54 0.24
N ARG A 229 47.04 -17.46 -0.16
CA ARG A 229 46.72 -16.09 0.29
C ARG A 229 45.28 -15.72 -0.06
N GLU A 230 44.81 -16.14 -1.23
CA GLU A 230 43.46 -15.84 -1.72
C GLU A 230 42.38 -16.45 -0.82
N ALA A 231 42.48 -17.73 -0.45
CA ALA A 231 41.49 -18.38 0.40
C ALA A 231 41.46 -17.74 1.80
N ARG A 232 42.62 -17.39 2.37
CA ARG A 232 42.72 -16.72 3.68
C ARG A 232 42.07 -15.33 3.65
N LEU A 233 42.33 -14.54 2.59
CA LEU A 233 41.70 -13.23 2.41
C LEU A 233 40.18 -13.34 2.19
N LYS A 234 39.72 -14.32 1.40
CA LYS A 234 38.27 -14.59 1.22
C LYS A 234 37.60 -14.94 2.56
N ARG A 235 38.23 -15.81 3.38
CA ARG A 235 37.74 -16.12 4.73
C ARG A 235 37.67 -14.87 5.62
N GLN A 236 38.74 -14.08 5.70
CA GLN A 236 38.75 -12.85 6.51
C GLN A 236 37.67 -11.86 6.07
N LYS A 237 37.47 -11.69 4.75
CA LYS A 237 36.38 -10.86 4.23
C LYS A 237 35.00 -11.39 4.64
N LYS A 238 34.78 -12.71 4.57
CA LYS A 238 33.53 -13.35 5.04
C LYS A 238 33.32 -13.13 6.53
N ILE A 239 34.33 -13.35 7.37
CA ILE A 239 34.24 -13.10 8.83
C ILE A 239 33.95 -11.62 9.12
N LYS A 240 34.62 -10.69 8.43
CA LYS A 240 34.35 -9.25 8.58
C LYS A 240 32.92 -8.90 8.19
N LYS A 241 32.36 -9.55 7.15
CA LYS A 241 30.96 -9.37 6.74
C LYS A 241 30.00 -9.97 7.77
N ALA A 242 30.26 -11.18 8.26
CA ALA A 242 29.45 -11.86 9.28
C ALA A 242 29.35 -11.06 10.59
N ARG A 243 30.45 -10.39 10.97
CA ARG A 243 30.50 -9.52 12.16
C ARG A 243 29.78 -8.17 12.01
N LYS A 244 29.30 -7.82 10.81
CA LYS A 244 28.39 -6.67 10.68
C LYS A 244 27.06 -7.05 11.32
N SER A 245 26.49 -6.13 12.09
CA SER A 245 25.18 -6.28 12.74
C SER A 245 24.04 -6.43 11.74
N ASP A 246 24.21 -5.92 10.52
CA ASP A 246 23.19 -5.90 9.49
C ASP A 246 22.88 -7.33 9.01
N LEU A 247 21.59 -7.66 9.00
CA LEU A 247 21.07 -8.88 8.38
C LEU A 247 20.93 -8.68 6.88
N ASP A 248 20.96 -9.78 6.12
CA ASP A 248 20.40 -9.74 4.79
C ASP A 248 18.87 -9.71 4.87
N PHE A 249 18.23 -9.35 3.75
CA PHE A 249 16.78 -9.14 3.69
C PHE A 249 15.98 -10.37 4.16
N GLU A 250 16.38 -11.58 3.76
CA GLU A 250 15.72 -12.82 4.16
C GLU A 250 15.88 -13.10 5.67
N GLY A 251 17.11 -12.94 6.20
CA GLY A 251 17.37 -13.12 7.63
C GLY A 251 16.65 -12.10 8.50
N ALA A 252 16.55 -10.84 8.03
CA ALA A 252 15.78 -9.80 8.68
C ALA A 252 14.28 -10.17 8.73
N ASN A 253 13.69 -10.51 7.58
CA ASN A 253 12.27 -10.84 7.50
C ASN A 253 11.91 -12.03 8.39
N LYS A 254 12.74 -13.06 8.43
CA LYS A 254 12.50 -14.24 9.28
C LYS A 254 12.51 -13.90 10.78
N ILE A 255 13.45 -13.06 11.22
CA ILE A 255 13.52 -12.63 12.63
C ILE A 255 12.31 -11.77 12.98
N THR A 256 11.96 -10.81 12.12
CA THR A 256 10.81 -9.94 12.35
C THR A 256 9.50 -10.71 12.36
N ALA A 257 9.31 -11.64 11.42
CA ALA A 257 8.11 -12.47 11.35
C ALA A 257 7.97 -13.37 12.59
N HIS A 258 9.09 -13.90 13.09
CA HIS A 258 9.10 -14.63 14.35
C HIS A 258 8.75 -13.72 15.53
N ALA A 259 9.28 -12.50 15.57
CA ALA A 259 8.97 -11.54 16.63
C ALA A 259 7.47 -11.21 16.68
N TRP A 260 6.83 -10.97 15.53
CA TRP A 260 5.38 -10.77 15.45
C TRP A 260 4.55 -11.96 15.93
N SER A 261 5.05 -13.19 15.70
CA SER A 261 4.35 -14.42 16.08
C SER A 261 4.69 -14.93 17.48
N THR A 262 5.51 -14.19 18.25
CA THR A 262 5.92 -14.60 19.60
C THR A 262 5.87 -13.45 20.60
N GLU A 263 6.81 -12.50 20.49
CA GLU A 263 6.99 -11.40 21.43
C GLU A 263 5.91 -10.31 21.26
N TYR A 264 5.52 -10.01 20.02
CA TYR A 264 4.67 -8.86 19.69
C TYR A 264 3.26 -9.24 19.21
N LYS A 265 2.80 -10.45 19.53
CA LYS A 265 1.51 -10.97 19.01
C LYS A 265 0.29 -10.20 19.53
N GLU A 266 0.32 -9.73 20.78
CA GLU A 266 -0.77 -8.95 21.37
C GLU A 266 -0.79 -7.55 20.76
N GLU A 267 0.39 -6.95 20.60
CA GLU A 267 0.58 -5.69 19.91
C GLU A 267 0.10 -5.77 18.47
N LEU A 268 0.30 -6.88 17.76
CA LEU A 268 -0.17 -7.06 16.39
C LEU A 268 -1.70 -6.95 16.28
N ASP A 269 -2.42 -7.72 17.10
CA ASP A 269 -3.90 -7.71 17.12
C ASP A 269 -4.43 -6.32 17.48
N VAL A 270 -3.90 -5.72 18.55
CA VAL A 270 -4.29 -4.37 19.00
C VAL A 270 -3.99 -3.33 17.91
N ASN A 271 -2.84 -3.41 17.24
CA ASN A 271 -2.48 -2.46 16.18
C ASN A 271 -3.39 -2.58 14.95
N LEU A 272 -3.77 -3.79 14.55
CA LEU A 272 -4.70 -3.99 13.43
C LEU A 272 -6.10 -3.46 13.77
N ARG A 273 -6.62 -3.75 14.96
CA ARG A 273 -7.93 -3.22 15.42
C ARG A 273 -7.93 -1.69 15.48
N ASN A 274 -6.91 -1.10 16.11
CA ASN A 274 -6.76 0.35 16.18
C ASN A 274 -6.59 0.94 14.77
N GLY A 275 -5.87 0.25 13.89
CA GLY A 275 -5.71 0.67 12.51
C GLY A 275 -7.01 0.74 11.74
N ILE A 276 -7.90 -0.24 11.89
CA ILE A 276 -9.25 -0.23 11.30
C ILE A 276 -10.03 0.99 11.82
N GLN A 277 -10.08 1.20 13.14
CA GLN A 277 -10.81 2.34 13.74
C GLN A 277 -10.31 3.70 13.26
N GLN A 278 -8.98 3.86 13.18
CA GLN A 278 -8.36 5.09 12.71
C GLN A 278 -8.58 5.29 11.21
N LEU A 279 -8.51 4.22 10.41
CA LEU A 279 -8.80 4.26 8.98
C LEU A 279 -10.21 4.75 8.71
N PHE A 280 -11.22 4.23 9.42
CA PHE A 280 -12.60 4.70 9.28
C PHE A 280 -12.80 6.14 9.74
N THR A 281 -12.04 6.59 10.75
CA THR A 281 -12.02 8.01 11.15
C THR A 281 -11.46 8.90 10.04
N LEU A 282 -10.38 8.48 9.36
CA LEU A 282 -9.83 9.19 8.20
C LEU A 282 -10.82 9.22 7.02
N ILE A 283 -11.51 8.12 6.76
CA ILE A 283 -12.53 8.03 5.70
C ILE A 283 -13.68 8.98 5.97
N ALA A 284 -14.25 8.94 7.18
CA ALA A 284 -15.36 9.82 7.58
C ALA A 284 -14.98 11.31 7.43
N ASN A 285 -13.82 11.70 7.98
CA ASN A 285 -13.31 13.07 7.90
C ASN A 285 -13.09 13.52 6.44
N ASP A 286 -12.62 12.63 5.56
CA ASP A 286 -12.38 12.98 4.16
C ASP A 286 -13.65 13.07 3.31
N ILE A 287 -14.69 12.29 3.64
CA ILE A 287 -16.03 12.42 3.03
C ILE A 287 -16.63 13.80 3.32
N ASP A 288 -16.41 14.32 4.53
CA ASP A 288 -16.87 15.66 4.93
C ASP A 288 -16.03 16.77 4.29
N ASP A 289 -14.75 16.51 4.02
CA ASP A 289 -13.85 17.47 3.40
C ASP A 289 -14.18 17.73 1.92
N LYS A 290 -14.70 18.95 1.67
CA LYS A 290 -15.10 19.44 0.34
C LYS A 290 -13.94 20.04 -0.47
N THR A 291 -12.72 19.98 0.03
CA THR A 291 -11.56 20.59 -0.63
C THR A 291 -11.12 19.78 -1.86
N LEU A 292 -11.05 20.47 -3.01
CA LEU A 292 -10.71 19.88 -4.31
C LEU A 292 -9.22 19.48 -4.39
N PRO A 293 -8.86 18.39 -5.09
CA PRO A 293 -7.47 17.94 -5.25
C PRO A 293 -6.52 19.03 -5.77
N GLU A 294 -7.00 19.87 -6.69
CA GLU A 294 -6.25 20.95 -7.30
C GLU A 294 -5.81 22.03 -6.29
N THR A 295 -6.50 22.13 -5.15
CA THR A 295 -6.14 23.05 -4.07
C THR A 295 -4.86 22.62 -3.36
N TYR A 296 -4.62 21.31 -3.22
CA TYR A 296 -3.40 20.80 -2.56
C TYR A 296 -2.16 20.90 -3.45
N ALA A 297 -2.33 20.88 -4.79
CA ALA A 297 -1.23 20.80 -5.74
C ALA A 297 -0.19 21.94 -5.63
N LYS A 298 -0.56 23.06 -5.00
CA LYS A 298 0.33 24.24 -4.82
C LYS A 298 1.07 24.26 -3.48
N SER A 299 0.71 23.39 -2.52
CA SER A 299 1.24 23.42 -1.15
C SER A 299 2.05 22.17 -0.78
N GLY A 300 2.11 21.17 -1.65
CA GLY A 300 2.83 19.93 -1.39
C GLY A 300 4.35 20.08 -1.38
N ILE A 301 5.00 19.41 -0.42
CA ILE A 301 6.45 19.26 -0.34
C ILE A 301 6.83 17.81 -0.61
N THR A 302 8.07 17.58 -1.08
CA THR A 302 8.63 16.22 -1.10
C THR A 302 9.15 15.92 0.29
N LEU A 303 8.58 14.91 0.95
CA LEU A 303 9.06 14.48 2.26
C LEU A 303 10.46 13.87 2.14
N ALA A 304 11.26 14.06 3.18
CA ALA A 304 12.59 13.45 3.25
C ALA A 304 12.47 11.93 3.05
N GLY A 305 13.26 11.40 2.11
CA GLY A 305 13.28 9.98 1.81
C GLY A 305 12.32 9.50 0.72
N TYR A 306 11.37 10.33 0.29
CA TYR A 306 10.43 9.98 -0.76
C TYR A 306 10.96 10.35 -2.17
N PRO A 307 10.48 9.68 -3.24
CA PRO A 307 10.80 10.07 -4.60
C PRO A 307 10.43 11.52 -4.90
N LYS A 308 11.15 12.20 -5.80
CA LYS A 308 10.92 13.64 -6.09
C LYS A 308 9.49 13.98 -6.55
N TYR A 309 8.80 13.01 -7.16
CA TYR A 309 7.42 13.09 -7.64
C TYR A 309 6.37 12.77 -6.55
N HIS A 310 6.80 12.57 -5.31
CA HIS A 310 5.93 12.27 -4.17
C HIS A 310 5.74 13.54 -3.35
N LYS A 311 4.85 14.42 -3.85
CA LYS A 311 4.47 15.64 -3.14
C LYS A 311 3.28 15.37 -2.23
N SER A 312 3.38 15.85 -0.99
CA SER A 312 2.34 15.71 0.01
C SER A 312 2.26 16.92 0.94
N ILE A 313 1.13 17.06 1.60
CA ILE A 313 0.88 18.01 2.67
C ILE A 313 0.72 17.26 3.99
N LEU A 314 1.15 17.88 5.08
CA LEU A 314 0.84 17.41 6.42
C LEU A 314 -0.61 17.77 6.74
N VAL A 315 -1.42 16.78 7.07
CA VAL A 315 -2.83 16.95 7.48
C VAL A 315 -2.91 17.04 8.99
N GLU A 316 -2.22 16.15 9.69
CA GLU A 316 -2.22 16.05 11.14
C GLU A 316 -0.88 15.46 11.61
N GLU A 317 -0.38 15.93 12.74
CA GLU A 317 0.79 15.37 13.40
C GLU A 317 0.53 15.28 14.90
N THR A 318 0.75 14.09 15.46
CA THR A 318 0.73 13.83 16.90
C THR A 318 2.12 13.45 17.38
N ASP A 319 2.26 13.08 18.64
CA ASP A 319 3.54 12.59 19.17
C ASP A 319 3.94 11.23 18.57
N THR A 320 2.97 10.44 18.11
CA THR A 320 3.19 9.07 17.64
C THR A 320 2.90 8.87 16.16
N ARG A 321 2.19 9.80 15.51
CA ARG A 321 1.72 9.63 14.13
C ARG A 321 1.82 10.90 13.29
N LYS A 322 1.89 10.66 11.98
CA LYS A 322 1.82 11.66 10.94
C LYS A 322 0.78 11.25 9.90
N VAL A 323 -0.18 12.12 9.62
CA VAL A 323 -1.15 11.94 8.54
C VAL A 323 -0.77 12.89 7.41
N ILE A 324 -0.54 12.33 6.23
CA ILE A 324 -0.20 13.08 5.04
C ILE A 324 -1.29 12.92 3.99
N ARG A 325 -1.44 13.93 3.14
CA ARG A 325 -2.26 13.87 1.94
C ARG A 325 -1.43 14.16 0.71
N PHE A 326 -1.60 13.35 -0.31
CA PHE A 326 -0.92 13.51 -1.59
C PHE A 326 -1.42 14.73 -2.34
N SER A 327 -0.53 15.50 -2.95
CA SER A 327 -0.90 16.74 -3.63
C SER A 327 -0.82 16.66 -5.16
N GLU A 328 -0.20 15.63 -5.73
CA GLU A 328 0.00 15.55 -7.18
C GLU A 328 -0.16 14.14 -7.78
N GLY A 329 -0.30 14.10 -9.11
CA GLY A 329 -0.41 12.88 -9.89
C GLY A 329 -1.70 12.09 -9.65
N HIS A 330 -1.67 10.79 -9.97
CA HIS A 330 -2.80 9.87 -9.80
C HIS A 330 -3.18 9.66 -8.33
N ARG A 331 -2.29 10.06 -7.42
CA ARG A 331 -2.47 9.93 -5.98
C ARG A 331 -3.03 11.19 -5.34
N ALA A 332 -3.15 12.30 -6.08
CA ALA A 332 -3.62 13.55 -5.51
C ALA A 332 -4.93 13.35 -4.72
N GLY A 333 -4.89 13.77 -3.45
CA GLY A 333 -5.96 13.62 -2.46
C GLY A 333 -5.95 12.35 -1.62
N ALA A 334 -5.19 11.31 -2.00
CA ALA A 334 -5.02 10.10 -1.18
C ALA A 334 -4.46 10.46 0.20
N ILE A 335 -4.87 9.73 1.23
CA ILE A 335 -4.45 9.96 2.61
C ILE A 335 -3.63 8.77 3.11
N CYS A 336 -2.55 9.06 3.81
CA CYS A 336 -1.72 8.05 4.42
C CYS A 336 -1.38 8.44 5.87
N SER A 337 -1.65 7.53 6.79
CA SER A 337 -1.29 7.67 8.20
C SER A 337 -0.12 6.75 8.51
N MET A 338 0.97 7.32 9.00
CA MET A 338 2.21 6.62 9.34
C MET A 338 2.62 6.88 10.79
N PRO A 339 3.36 5.96 11.44
CA PRO A 339 4.09 6.27 12.67
C PRO A 339 5.04 7.46 12.49
N LYS A 340 5.24 8.26 13.54
CA LYS A 340 6.06 9.47 13.48
C LYS A 340 7.56 9.16 13.34
N GLU A 341 8.12 8.15 14.02
CA GLU A 341 9.50 7.66 13.78
C GLU A 341 9.86 6.38 14.58
N GLU A 342 10.59 5.46 13.92
CA GLU A 342 11.71 4.61 14.41
C GLU A 342 12.18 3.58 13.35
N SER A 343 11.64 3.61 12.13
CA SER A 343 12.23 2.86 11.02
C SER A 343 13.34 3.69 10.34
N LEU A 344 14.60 3.34 10.62
CA LEU A 344 15.78 3.87 9.89
C LEU A 344 15.73 3.57 8.38
N GLU A 345 14.81 2.71 7.94
CA GLU A 345 14.49 2.43 6.55
C GLU A 345 13.07 2.93 6.22
N LYS A 346 12.94 3.70 5.14
CA LYS A 346 11.81 4.59 4.92
C LYS A 346 10.51 3.80 4.70
N LEU A 347 9.58 3.88 5.66
CA LEU A 347 8.17 3.58 5.38
C LEU A 347 7.68 4.57 4.33
N VAL A 348 7.46 4.06 3.12
CA VAL A 348 6.94 4.84 2.01
C VAL A 348 5.44 4.58 1.94
N CYS A 349 4.62 5.62 2.13
CA CYS A 349 3.24 5.58 1.67
C CYS A 349 3.23 5.27 0.18
N LEU A 350 2.99 4.00 -0.14
CA LEU A 350 2.89 3.44 -1.49
C LEU A 350 1.85 4.16 -2.29
#